data_AF-A0A6M3KJ89-F1
#
_entry.id   AF-A0A6M3KJ89-F1
#
_cell.length_a   1.000
_cell.length_b   1.000
_cell.length_c   1.000
_cell.angle_alpha   90.00
_cell.angle_beta   90.00
_cell.angle_gamma   90.00
#
_symmetry.space_group_name_H-M   'P 1'
#
loop_
_entity.id
_entity.type
_entity.pdbx_description
1 polymer ?
#
loop_
_entity_poly.entity_id
_entity_poly.type
_entity_poly.pdbx_seq_one_letter_code
_entity_poly.pdbx_strand_id
1 'polypeptide(L)'
;MPTHLTETVNTTPTALFEFTSAGSGVTIGPSATFGTDNIVEYSNGNGITIDGVKLKDSGATLTAALTLTTQLGITSGGTGASTAATARTNIGLGSMATQDATAVAITGGAVTVTGVTVSSDPSSDTMLGNRSYNDTRYISSQAPIVTRRSAFEYSGTTCMRIHSGKYYMTGVTKTIYWNRHLDFVLGPAGSNPSSSAASANAWHYIYMSYSYVNSTSLSEVTSPATFLNSTSAPTQYDAFGGTWLSAPGTLNQCIMAVWLGAGSGVSEFSHDGGDYVLFAEKKPISQGADYYNVWTDTSGITIPAFSRVAEMSAWATGNAAQETYALWRTNGTTGTSGHQLTGYFSNAVYASGNVRVITDSSQKIEVMITSGAANVNQLYLWTDGWYFPQGM
;
A
#
# COMPACT_ATOMS: atom_id res chain seq x y z
N MET A 1 -95.63 88.24 74.88
CA MET A 1 -95.54 88.26 73.40
C MET A 1 -94.24 87.57 73.00
N PRO A 2 -94.25 86.75 71.94
CA PRO A 2 -93.26 85.70 71.69
C PRO A 2 -92.04 86.20 70.91
N THR A 3 -90.90 85.54 71.09
CA THR A 3 -89.86 85.42 70.06
C THR A 3 -89.51 83.95 69.94
N HIS A 4 -90.13 83.33 68.92
CA HIS A 4 -89.87 81.97 68.47
C HIS A 4 -88.60 82.00 67.63
N LEU A 5 -87.50 81.45 68.13
CA LEU A 5 -86.30 81.20 67.33
C LEU A 5 -86.40 79.79 66.76
N THR A 6 -86.47 79.71 65.44
CA THR A 6 -86.49 78.47 64.67
C THR A 6 -85.04 78.08 64.39
N GLU A 7 -84.53 77.03 65.04
CA GLU A 7 -83.21 76.45 64.73
C GLU A 7 -83.40 75.31 63.74
N THR A 8 -82.87 75.48 62.53
CA THR A 8 -82.85 74.45 61.48
C THR A 8 -81.57 73.64 61.61
N VAL A 9 -81.64 72.47 62.25
CA VAL A 9 -80.52 71.52 62.32
C VAL A 9 -80.42 70.76 61.00
N ASN A 10 -79.27 70.89 60.35
CA ASN A 10 -78.92 70.31 59.05
C ASN A 10 -78.72 68.78 59.15
N THR A 11 -79.51 68.00 58.41
CA THR A 11 -79.57 66.54 58.46
C THR A 11 -78.71 65.86 57.39
N THR A 12 -77.40 65.84 57.58
CA THR A 12 -76.56 64.82 56.90
C THR A 12 -75.53 64.25 57.87
N PRO A 13 -75.86 63.18 58.60
CA PRO A 13 -74.83 62.34 59.16
C PRO A 13 -74.28 61.51 58.00
N THR A 14 -73.15 61.91 57.42
CA THR A 14 -72.20 60.91 56.97
C THR A 14 -71.86 60.13 58.22
N ALA A 15 -72.48 58.96 58.38
CA ALA A 15 -72.10 58.00 59.39
C ALA A 15 -70.65 57.63 59.10
N LEU A 16 -69.72 58.35 59.74
CA LEU A 16 -68.36 57.92 59.88
C LEU A 16 -68.47 56.68 60.78
N PHE A 17 -68.57 55.51 60.15
CA PHE A 17 -68.53 54.24 60.83
C PHE A 17 -67.07 54.03 61.26
N GLU A 18 -66.68 54.73 62.32
CA GLU A 18 -65.36 54.63 62.92
C GLU A 18 -65.37 53.35 63.77
N PHE A 19 -64.89 52.25 63.19
CA PHE A 19 -64.74 50.98 63.91
C PHE A 19 -63.51 51.09 64.84
N THR A 20 -63.68 51.73 65.99
CA THR A 20 -62.70 51.66 67.08
C THR A 20 -62.99 50.45 67.96
N SER A 21 -62.53 49.27 67.56
CA SER A 21 -62.39 48.16 68.50
C SER A 21 -60.98 47.58 68.39
N ALA A 22 -60.13 47.98 69.34
CA ALA A 22 -58.80 47.44 69.57
C ALA A 22 -58.83 46.02 70.20
N GLY A 23 -59.78 45.18 69.82
CA GLY A 23 -60.00 43.86 70.43
C GLY A 23 -60.56 42.85 69.44
N SER A 24 -59.70 41.89 69.09
CA SER A 24 -59.99 40.55 68.55
C SER A 24 -61.14 40.39 67.53
N GLY A 25 -60.75 40.25 66.25
CA GLY A 25 -61.50 39.49 65.24
C GLY A 25 -62.81 40.11 64.74
N VAL A 26 -62.74 40.90 63.67
CA VAL A 26 -63.93 41.20 62.87
C VAL A 26 -64.28 39.94 62.07
N THR A 27 -65.30 39.20 62.50
CA THR A 27 -65.86 38.09 61.72
C THR A 27 -66.83 38.67 60.69
N ILE A 28 -66.43 38.68 59.44
CA ILE A 28 -67.28 39.11 58.33
C ILE A 28 -68.00 37.88 57.76
N GLY A 29 -69.33 37.96 57.64
CA GLY A 29 -70.14 36.88 57.08
C GLY A 29 -69.76 36.56 55.62
N PRO A 30 -70.00 35.31 55.17
CA PRO A 30 -69.44 34.74 53.92
C PRO A 30 -69.90 35.37 52.59
N SER A 31 -70.65 36.48 52.64
CA SER A 31 -71.28 37.12 51.47
C SER A 31 -70.99 38.62 51.34
N ALA A 32 -70.13 39.20 52.19
CA ALA A 32 -69.72 40.59 52.01
C ALA A 32 -68.59 40.69 50.96
N THR A 33 -68.95 41.14 49.76
CA THR A 33 -67.97 41.51 48.73
C THR A 33 -67.44 42.91 49.04
N PHE A 34 -66.20 43.03 49.51
CA PHE A 34 -65.53 44.32 49.53
C PHE A 34 -64.92 44.57 48.15
N GLY A 35 -65.20 45.74 47.57
CA GLY A 35 -64.39 46.22 46.46
C GLY A 35 -62.97 46.44 46.98
N THR A 36 -62.02 45.61 46.55
CA THR A 36 -60.63 45.64 47.02
C THR A 36 -59.85 46.84 46.49
N ASP A 37 -60.47 47.69 45.67
CA ASP A 37 -59.79 48.77 44.95
C ASP A 37 -59.28 49.91 45.85
N ASN A 38 -59.70 49.97 47.12
CA ASN A 38 -59.36 51.07 48.03
C ASN A 38 -59.04 50.63 49.48
N ILE A 39 -58.51 49.42 49.66
CA ILE A 39 -57.94 49.06 50.95
C ILE A 39 -56.63 49.84 51.11
N VAL A 40 -56.67 51.00 51.77
CA VAL A 40 -55.47 51.73 52.21
C VAL A 40 -54.91 51.00 53.43
N GLU A 41 -53.99 50.08 53.17
CA GLU A 41 -53.39 49.22 54.18
C GLU A 41 -52.31 49.97 54.98
N TYR A 42 -52.65 50.37 56.21
CA TYR A 42 -51.67 50.82 57.21
C TYR A 42 -51.02 49.59 57.87
N SER A 43 -49.98 49.03 57.25
CA SER A 43 -49.11 48.11 57.98
C SER A 43 -48.10 48.91 58.80
N ASN A 44 -47.94 48.57 60.08
CA ASN A 44 -47.00 49.19 61.02
C ASN A 44 -45.54 48.78 60.77
N GLY A 45 -45.16 48.49 59.51
CA GLY A 45 -43.82 48.06 59.13
C GLY A 45 -43.51 46.57 59.32
N ASN A 46 -44.43 45.76 59.87
CA ASN A 46 -44.21 44.33 60.11
C ASN A 46 -44.62 43.40 58.95
N GLY A 47 -44.98 43.95 57.79
CA GLY A 47 -45.45 43.18 56.65
C GLY A 47 -46.87 42.64 56.83
N ILE A 48 -47.49 42.25 55.72
CA ILE A 48 -48.83 41.66 55.69
C ILE A 48 -48.68 40.25 55.15
N THR A 49 -49.07 39.24 55.92
CA THR A 49 -49.10 37.85 55.47
C THR A 49 -50.49 37.58 54.88
N ILE A 50 -50.63 37.70 53.56
CA ILE A 50 -51.86 37.32 52.86
C ILE A 50 -51.64 35.94 52.25
N ASP A 51 -52.30 34.92 52.81
CA ASP A 51 -52.27 33.57 52.24
C ASP A 51 -53.21 33.50 51.03
N GLY A 52 -52.71 33.03 49.88
CA GLY A 52 -53.53 32.81 48.67
C GLY A 52 -53.87 34.05 47.82
N VAL A 53 -53.03 35.09 47.78
CA VAL A 53 -53.25 36.26 46.90
C VAL A 53 -53.31 35.84 45.42
N LYS A 54 -54.49 35.97 44.80
CA LYS A 54 -54.65 35.85 43.35
C LYS A 54 -54.54 37.24 42.72
N LEU A 55 -53.34 37.61 42.28
CA LEU A 55 -53.12 38.79 41.46
C LEU A 55 -53.77 38.56 40.08
N LYS A 56 -54.97 39.11 39.87
CA LYS A 56 -55.73 38.94 38.61
C LYS A 56 -55.40 40.00 37.55
N ASP A 57 -54.65 41.04 37.91
CA ASP A 57 -54.32 42.10 36.97
C ASP A 57 -53.04 41.78 36.20
N SER A 58 -53.12 41.85 34.88
CA SER A 58 -52.01 41.59 33.94
C SER A 58 -50.87 42.62 34.01
N GLY A 59 -50.96 43.62 34.88
CA GLY A 59 -49.94 44.66 35.11
C GLY A 59 -49.35 44.75 36.53
N ALA A 60 -49.69 43.81 37.44
CA ALA A 60 -49.22 43.88 38.82
C ALA A 60 -47.68 43.79 38.90
N THR A 61 -47.03 44.87 39.31
CA THR A 61 -45.57 44.96 39.45
C THR A 61 -45.18 44.81 40.93
N LEU A 62 -44.45 43.76 41.28
CA LEU A 62 -43.83 43.65 42.60
C LEU A 62 -42.54 44.48 42.58
N THR A 63 -42.52 45.58 43.35
CA THR A 63 -41.36 46.47 43.46
C THR A 63 -40.32 46.00 44.49
N ALA A 64 -40.60 44.93 45.22
CA ALA A 64 -39.69 44.30 46.18
C ALA A 64 -39.34 42.86 45.80
N ALA A 65 -38.25 42.32 46.35
CA ALA A 65 -37.77 40.97 46.05
C ALA A 65 -38.79 39.91 46.48
N LEU A 66 -39.18 39.03 45.54
CA LEU A 66 -40.01 37.87 45.81
C LEU A 66 -39.12 36.70 46.27
N THR A 67 -39.27 36.28 47.53
CA THR A 67 -38.61 35.07 48.05
C THR A 67 -39.45 33.85 47.69
N LEU A 68 -38.96 33.04 46.75
CA LEU A 68 -39.59 31.77 46.39
C LEU A 68 -39.09 30.65 47.33
N THR A 69 -40.01 29.87 47.90
CA THR A 69 -39.68 28.69 48.71
C THR A 69 -39.54 27.41 47.87
N THR A 70 -40.02 27.43 46.63
CA THR A 70 -39.87 26.36 45.63
C THR A 70 -39.17 26.90 44.38
N GLN A 71 -38.41 26.04 43.71
CA GLN A 71 -37.70 26.41 42.49
C GLN A 71 -38.70 26.78 41.38
N LEU A 72 -38.44 27.87 40.66
CA LEU A 72 -39.19 28.23 39.47
C LEU A 72 -38.68 27.40 38.29
N GLY A 73 -39.58 26.69 37.60
CA GLY A 73 -39.22 25.92 36.42
C GLY A 73 -38.61 26.81 35.32
N ILE A 74 -37.70 26.24 34.51
CA ILE A 74 -37.03 26.95 33.41
C ILE A 74 -38.07 27.52 32.41
N THR A 75 -39.15 26.78 32.13
CA THR A 75 -40.25 27.22 31.26
C THR A 75 -41.06 28.39 31.81
N SER A 76 -40.92 28.70 33.10
CA SER A 76 -41.66 29.75 33.80
C SER A 76 -40.77 30.96 34.14
N GLY A 77 -39.61 31.12 33.47
CA GLY A 77 -38.69 32.24 33.70
C GLY A 77 -37.66 32.00 34.80
N GLY A 78 -37.49 30.75 35.28
CA GLY A 78 -36.56 30.37 36.35
C GLY A 78 -35.07 30.59 36.07
N THR A 79 -34.71 31.12 34.90
CA THR A 79 -33.33 31.53 34.60
C THR A 79 -33.01 32.94 35.09
N GLY A 80 -34.01 33.75 35.47
CA GLY A 80 -33.81 35.14 35.90
C GLY A 80 -33.29 36.08 34.79
N ALA A 81 -33.44 35.70 33.52
CA ALA A 81 -32.91 36.41 32.37
C ALA A 81 -34.02 37.00 31.48
N SER A 82 -33.84 38.22 31.00
CA SER A 82 -34.72 38.87 30.02
C SER A 82 -34.26 38.68 28.56
N THR A 83 -33.11 38.03 28.35
CA THR A 83 -32.59 37.71 27.01
C THR A 83 -32.09 36.28 26.94
N ALA A 84 -32.10 35.68 25.74
CA ALA A 84 -31.60 34.33 25.53
C ALA A 84 -30.10 34.19 25.86
N ALA A 85 -29.29 35.24 25.65
CA ALA A 85 -27.88 35.24 25.98
C ALA A 85 -27.66 35.12 27.50
N THR A 86 -28.33 35.98 28.28
CA THR A 86 -28.26 35.95 29.75
C THR A 86 -28.81 34.64 30.32
N ALA A 87 -29.86 34.07 29.72
CA ALA A 87 -30.41 32.79 30.15
C ALA A 87 -29.39 31.65 30.02
N ARG A 88 -28.66 31.56 28.89
CA ARG A 88 -27.59 30.57 28.69
C ARG A 88 -26.44 30.74 29.69
N THR A 89 -26.07 32.00 29.97
CA THR A 89 -25.05 32.32 30.98
C THR A 89 -25.47 31.86 32.36
N ASN A 90 -26.72 32.11 32.76
CA ASN A 90 -27.23 31.76 34.09
C ASN A 90 -27.32 30.24 34.32
N ILE A 91 -27.44 29.43 33.25
CA ILE A 91 -27.40 27.95 33.32
C ILE A 91 -25.96 27.42 33.20
N GLY A 92 -24.95 28.26 32.93
CA GLY A 92 -23.55 27.84 32.86
C GLY A 92 -23.20 27.02 31.62
N LEU A 93 -24.00 27.10 30.55
CA LEU A 93 -23.78 26.29 29.34
C LEU A 93 -22.70 26.86 28.39
N GLY A 94 -22.24 28.09 28.62
CA GLY A 94 -21.19 28.73 27.83
C GLY A 94 -21.52 28.85 26.34
N SER A 95 -20.48 28.76 25.49
CA SER A 95 -20.60 28.80 24.03
C SER A 95 -21.24 27.55 23.43
N MET A 96 -21.28 26.44 24.19
CA MET A 96 -21.85 25.17 23.73
C MET A 96 -23.36 25.28 23.48
N ALA A 97 -24.06 26.17 24.20
CA ALA A 97 -25.48 26.41 24.00
C ALA A 97 -25.84 27.18 22.72
N THR A 98 -24.85 27.56 21.90
CA THR A 98 -25.06 28.18 20.57
C THR A 98 -24.35 27.43 19.44
N GLN A 99 -23.71 26.30 19.74
CA GLN A 99 -22.96 25.56 18.74
C GLN A 99 -23.91 24.90 17.73
N ASP A 100 -23.76 25.26 16.45
CA ASP A 100 -24.49 24.62 15.36
C ASP A 100 -23.94 23.19 15.16
N ALA A 101 -24.84 22.21 15.03
CA ALA A 101 -24.51 20.81 14.80
C ALA A 101 -23.75 20.58 13.47
N THR A 102 -23.95 21.49 12.50
CA THR A 102 -23.30 21.44 11.19
C THR A 102 -21.93 22.14 11.17
N ALA A 103 -21.54 22.83 12.25
CA ALA A 103 -20.33 23.63 12.30
C ALA A 103 -19.44 23.31 13.52
N VAL A 104 -19.34 22.03 13.89
CA VAL A 104 -18.52 21.59 15.04
C VAL A 104 -17.05 21.51 14.64
N ALA A 105 -16.23 22.41 15.18
CA ALA A 105 -14.77 22.33 15.10
C ALA A 105 -14.22 21.62 16.34
N ILE A 106 -13.47 20.53 16.16
CA ILE A 106 -12.79 19.80 17.24
C ILE A 106 -11.29 20.08 17.13
N THR A 107 -10.76 20.87 18.06
CA THR A 107 -9.32 21.19 18.15
C THR A 107 -8.73 20.59 19.42
N GLY A 108 -7.87 19.59 19.27
CA GLY A 108 -7.19 18.88 20.38
C GLY A 108 -7.93 17.64 20.89
N GLY A 109 -7.21 16.81 21.68
CA GLY A 109 -7.72 15.55 22.23
C GLY A 109 -7.66 14.37 21.24
N ALA A 110 -8.09 13.19 21.70
CA ALA A 110 -8.29 12.01 20.87
C ALA A 110 -9.80 11.76 20.70
N VAL A 111 -10.24 11.61 19.45
CA VAL A 111 -11.64 11.29 19.11
C VAL A 111 -11.69 9.85 18.63
N THR A 112 -12.48 9.01 19.31
CA THR A 112 -12.80 7.66 18.83
C THR A 112 -14.12 7.72 18.08
N VAL A 113 -14.11 7.48 16.77
CA VAL A 113 -15.31 7.48 15.93
C VAL A 113 -15.60 6.06 15.44
N THR A 114 -16.82 5.57 15.67
CA THR A 114 -17.30 4.29 15.14
C THR A 114 -18.29 4.57 14.01
N GLY A 115 -17.92 4.23 12.77
CA GLY A 115 -18.78 4.44 11.59
C GLY A 115 -18.75 5.87 11.06
N VAL A 116 -17.70 6.23 10.32
CA VAL A 116 -17.63 7.49 9.57
C VAL A 116 -18.21 7.28 8.18
N THR A 117 -19.27 8.01 7.83
CA THR A 117 -19.71 8.14 6.44
C THR A 117 -19.14 9.44 5.88
N VAL A 118 -18.09 9.34 5.06
CA VAL A 118 -17.59 10.50 4.31
C VAL A 118 -18.47 10.64 3.08
N SER A 119 -19.24 11.72 2.99
CA SER A 119 -19.93 12.07 1.74
C SER A 119 -18.85 12.36 0.70
N SER A 120 -18.76 11.52 -0.33
CA SER A 120 -17.72 11.58 -1.34
C SER A 120 -17.96 12.78 -2.27
N ASP A 121 -17.56 13.96 -1.83
CA ASP A 121 -17.18 15.03 -2.74
C ASP A 121 -15.71 14.79 -3.14
N PRO A 122 -15.41 14.41 -4.39
CA PRO A 122 -14.06 14.07 -4.83
C PRO A 122 -13.11 15.29 -4.92
N SER A 123 -13.57 16.50 -4.60
CA SER A 123 -12.76 17.72 -4.69
C SER A 123 -11.97 18.08 -3.43
N SER A 124 -12.12 17.33 -2.33
CA SER A 124 -11.43 17.61 -1.05
C SER A 124 -10.64 16.41 -0.52
N ASP A 125 -9.66 15.92 -1.29
CA ASP A 125 -8.71 14.87 -0.87
C ASP A 125 -7.59 15.40 0.07
N THR A 126 -7.79 16.58 0.67
CA THR A 126 -6.82 17.22 1.57
C THR A 126 -6.99 16.83 3.04
N MET A 127 -7.95 15.97 3.39
CA MET A 127 -8.25 15.65 4.80
C MET A 127 -7.63 14.35 5.33
N LEU A 128 -6.95 13.54 4.50
CA LEU A 128 -6.42 12.22 4.93
C LEU A 128 -4.94 11.96 4.62
N GLY A 129 -4.12 13.02 4.51
CA GLY A 129 -2.68 12.92 4.21
C GLY A 129 -1.78 12.25 5.27
N ASN A 130 -2.31 11.59 6.29
CA ASN A 130 -1.49 10.82 7.26
C ASN A 130 -2.15 9.50 7.70
N ARG A 131 -3.09 8.96 6.93
CA ARG A 131 -3.53 7.59 7.15
C ARG A 131 -2.41 6.69 6.58
N SER A 132 -1.55 6.21 7.47
CA SER A 132 -0.69 5.06 7.20
C SER A 132 -1.60 3.91 6.76
N TYR A 133 -1.74 3.76 5.44
CA TYR A 133 -2.60 2.80 4.78
C TYR A 133 -1.96 1.42 4.93
N ASN A 134 -2.34 0.70 5.99
CA ASN A 134 -2.24 -0.76 6.06
C ASN A 134 -3.47 -1.43 5.44
N ASP A 135 -4.06 -0.83 4.40
CA ASP A 135 -5.11 -1.46 3.60
C ASP A 135 -4.53 -1.91 2.25
N THR A 136 -4.20 -3.20 2.21
CA THR A 136 -3.66 -3.96 1.07
C THR A 136 -4.67 -4.16 -0.08
N ARG A 137 -5.71 -3.32 -0.23
CA ARG A 137 -6.66 -3.42 -1.32
C ARG A 137 -6.84 -2.09 -2.06
N TYR A 138 -6.17 -2.04 -3.21
CA TYR A 138 -6.56 -1.29 -4.41
C TYR A 138 -6.52 0.25 -4.33
N ILE A 139 -5.32 0.81 -4.50
CA ILE A 139 -5.16 2.02 -5.32
C ILE A 139 -4.33 1.64 -6.54
N SER A 140 -5.03 1.25 -7.61
CA SER A 140 -4.47 1.08 -8.95
C SER A 140 -4.46 2.42 -9.67
N SER A 141 -3.40 3.21 -9.43
CA SER A 141 -2.99 4.30 -10.33
C SER A 141 -1.47 4.35 -10.56
N GLN A 142 -0.69 3.50 -9.89
CA GLN A 142 0.58 3.06 -10.45
C GLN A 142 0.26 1.98 -11.47
N ALA A 143 0.76 2.13 -12.70
CA ALA A 143 0.94 1.00 -13.61
C ALA A 143 1.36 -0.22 -12.78
N PRO A 144 0.80 -1.43 -13.00
CA PRO A 144 1.12 -2.57 -12.16
C PRO A 144 2.64 -2.59 -12.05
N ILE A 145 3.18 -2.39 -10.84
CA ILE A 145 4.59 -2.60 -10.59
C ILE A 145 4.71 -4.10 -10.73
N VAL A 146 4.79 -4.55 -11.98
CA VAL A 146 4.96 -5.94 -12.31
C VAL A 146 6.25 -6.27 -11.60
N THR A 147 6.20 -7.30 -10.77
CA THR A 147 7.35 -8.00 -10.20
C THR A 147 8.15 -8.61 -11.35
N ARG A 148 8.67 -7.76 -12.23
CA ARG A 148 9.48 -8.13 -13.38
C ARG A 148 10.91 -8.19 -12.90
N ARG A 149 11.58 -9.28 -13.28
CA ARG A 149 13.02 -9.41 -13.22
C ARG A 149 13.63 -8.15 -13.87
N SER A 150 14.77 -7.70 -13.35
CA SER A 150 15.49 -6.60 -13.97
C SER A 150 15.86 -6.98 -15.41
N ALA A 151 15.69 -6.04 -16.34
CA ALA A 151 16.32 -6.15 -17.66
C ALA A 151 17.83 -5.98 -17.50
N PHE A 152 18.60 -6.68 -18.32
CA PHE A 152 20.07 -6.64 -18.28
C PHE A 152 20.58 -6.35 -19.69
N GLU A 153 21.51 -5.42 -19.79
CA GLU A 153 22.06 -4.98 -21.07
C GLU A 153 23.59 -5.01 -20.99
N TYR A 154 24.24 -5.43 -22.07
CA TYR A 154 25.67 -5.23 -22.26
C TYR A 154 25.99 -3.73 -22.36
N SER A 155 26.96 -3.23 -21.59
CA SER A 155 27.36 -1.81 -21.67
C SER A 155 28.87 -1.60 -21.86
N GLY A 156 29.66 -2.68 -21.91
CA GLY A 156 31.08 -2.63 -22.22
C GLY A 156 31.80 -3.95 -21.90
N THR A 157 33.09 -4.03 -22.21
CA THR A 157 33.88 -5.26 -22.06
C THR A 157 33.94 -5.78 -20.62
N THR A 158 33.82 -4.93 -19.63
CA THR A 158 33.77 -5.32 -18.20
C THR A 158 32.53 -4.79 -17.50
N CYS A 159 31.57 -4.23 -18.24
CA CYS A 159 30.42 -3.55 -17.67
C CYS A 159 29.11 -4.12 -18.21
N MET A 160 28.13 -4.22 -17.33
CA MET A 160 26.75 -4.49 -17.69
C MET A 160 25.84 -3.47 -17.02
N ARG A 161 24.74 -3.15 -17.68
CA ARG A 161 23.70 -2.29 -17.13
C ARG A 161 22.59 -3.15 -16.55
N ILE A 162 22.27 -2.87 -15.30
CA ILE A 162 21.17 -3.47 -14.55
C ILE A 162 20.04 -2.44 -14.52
N HIS A 163 18.95 -2.68 -15.25
CA HIS A 163 17.80 -1.77 -15.27
C HIS A 163 17.02 -1.85 -13.96
N SER A 164 16.04 -0.96 -13.75
CA SER A 164 15.17 -1.00 -12.57
C SER A 164 14.63 -2.42 -12.29
N GLY A 165 14.61 -2.82 -11.02
CA GLY A 165 14.22 -4.17 -10.63
C GLY A 165 13.71 -4.21 -9.20
N LYS A 166 13.03 -5.31 -8.87
CA LYS A 166 12.49 -5.58 -7.54
C LYS A 166 12.63 -7.06 -7.24
N TYR A 167 13.31 -7.40 -6.15
CA TYR A 167 13.55 -8.78 -5.73
C TYR A 167 13.18 -8.95 -4.26
N TYR A 168 12.58 -10.09 -3.94
CA TYR A 168 12.41 -10.51 -2.56
C TYR A 168 13.64 -11.32 -2.15
N MET A 169 14.42 -10.78 -1.20
CA MET A 169 15.60 -11.48 -0.69
C MET A 169 15.20 -12.34 0.50
N THR A 170 15.10 -13.64 0.28
CA THR A 170 14.58 -14.59 1.27
C THR A 170 15.43 -14.62 2.55
N GLY A 171 16.75 -14.44 2.45
CA GLY A 171 17.62 -14.45 3.64
C GLY A 171 17.35 -13.31 4.62
N VAL A 172 17.01 -12.10 4.12
CA VAL A 172 16.74 -10.91 4.96
C VAL A 172 15.24 -10.67 5.15
N THR A 173 14.39 -11.50 4.54
CA THR A 173 12.92 -11.35 4.51
C THR A 173 12.45 -9.95 4.11
N LYS A 174 13.22 -9.31 3.21
CA LYS A 174 12.97 -7.93 2.74
C LYS A 174 12.84 -7.89 1.23
N THR A 175 11.99 -6.98 0.77
CA THR A 175 11.91 -6.61 -0.64
C THR A 175 12.89 -5.50 -0.92
N ILE A 176 13.76 -5.71 -1.90
CA ILE A 176 14.76 -4.77 -2.35
C ILE A 176 14.36 -4.30 -3.75
N TYR A 177 14.41 -2.99 -3.97
CA TYR A 177 14.07 -2.42 -5.27
C TYR A 177 15.07 -1.34 -5.69
N TRP A 178 15.06 -0.99 -6.97
CA TRP A 178 15.76 0.17 -7.50
C TRP A 178 15.00 0.69 -8.72
N ASN A 179 14.93 2.02 -8.85
CA ASN A 179 14.12 2.72 -9.84
C ASN A 179 14.93 3.34 -10.99
N ARG A 180 16.25 3.12 -11.01
CA ARG A 180 17.18 3.62 -12.02
C ARG A 180 18.07 2.52 -12.56
N HIS A 181 18.70 2.74 -13.71
CA HIS A 181 19.73 1.82 -14.16
C HIS A 181 20.98 1.96 -13.30
N LEU A 182 21.70 0.85 -13.12
CA LEU A 182 22.95 0.77 -12.39
C LEU A 182 23.98 0.10 -13.29
N ASP A 183 25.09 0.79 -13.53
CA ASP A 183 26.20 0.24 -14.29
C ASP A 183 27.10 -0.55 -13.34
N PHE A 184 27.17 -1.86 -13.56
CA PHE A 184 27.92 -2.80 -12.76
C PHE A 184 29.19 -3.24 -13.50
N VAL A 185 30.34 -2.95 -12.91
CA VAL A 185 31.67 -3.32 -13.43
C VAL A 185 32.14 -4.60 -12.75
N LEU A 186 32.48 -5.61 -13.55
CA LEU A 186 32.95 -6.91 -13.08
C LEU A 186 34.37 -6.84 -12.53
N GLY A 187 34.67 -7.73 -11.57
CA GLY A 187 36.00 -7.89 -10.98
C GLY A 187 36.17 -7.20 -9.62
N PRO A 188 37.23 -7.54 -8.86
CA PRO A 188 37.48 -6.98 -7.53
C PRO A 188 37.90 -5.50 -7.56
N ALA A 189 38.33 -4.99 -8.71
CA ALA A 189 38.54 -3.55 -8.93
C ALA A 189 37.30 -2.84 -9.51
N GLY A 190 36.20 -3.57 -9.71
CA GLY A 190 34.96 -3.09 -10.29
C GLY A 190 34.03 -2.48 -9.25
N SER A 191 32.73 -2.68 -9.42
CA SER A 191 31.71 -2.06 -8.55
C SER A 191 31.70 -2.60 -7.12
N ASN A 192 32.18 -3.83 -6.90
CA ASN A 192 32.24 -4.44 -5.57
C ASN A 192 33.58 -5.19 -5.35
N PRO A 193 34.37 -4.80 -4.33
CA PRO A 193 35.66 -5.44 -4.03
C PRO A 193 35.61 -6.93 -3.70
N SER A 194 34.45 -7.44 -3.26
CA SER A 194 34.25 -8.86 -2.96
C SER A 194 34.00 -9.72 -4.21
N SER A 195 34.00 -9.12 -5.40
CA SER A 195 33.75 -9.84 -6.63
C SER A 195 34.94 -10.69 -7.06
N SER A 196 34.68 -11.84 -7.67
CA SER A 196 35.72 -12.66 -8.31
C SER A 196 36.38 -11.93 -9.47
N ALA A 197 37.67 -12.16 -9.69
CA ALA A 197 38.39 -11.65 -10.86
C ALA A 197 37.76 -12.15 -12.16
N ALA A 198 37.69 -11.27 -13.17
CA ALA A 198 37.22 -11.61 -14.51
C ALA A 198 38.10 -12.73 -15.10
N SER A 199 37.50 -13.89 -15.39
CA SER A 199 38.19 -15.02 -16.00
C SER A 199 37.69 -15.27 -17.42
N ALA A 200 38.64 -15.51 -18.32
CA ALA A 200 38.32 -15.83 -19.71
C ALA A 200 37.65 -17.21 -19.82
N ASN A 201 36.72 -17.33 -20.77
CA ASN A 201 35.96 -18.55 -21.06
C ASN A 201 35.27 -19.12 -19.82
N ALA A 202 34.62 -18.25 -19.05
CA ALA A 202 33.97 -18.63 -17.80
C ALA A 202 32.64 -17.91 -17.58
N TRP A 203 31.76 -18.57 -16.84
CA TRP A 203 30.53 -17.97 -16.34
C TRP A 203 30.81 -17.10 -15.11
N HIS A 204 30.25 -15.89 -15.15
CA HIS A 204 30.21 -14.97 -14.03
C HIS A 204 28.76 -14.80 -13.60
N TYR A 205 28.46 -15.26 -12.40
CA TYR A 205 27.15 -15.20 -11.77
C TYR A 205 27.03 -13.90 -10.99
N ILE A 206 25.98 -13.14 -11.27
CA ILE A 206 25.70 -11.86 -10.63
C ILE A 206 24.79 -12.11 -9.45
N TYR A 207 25.23 -11.68 -8.28
CA TYR A 207 24.53 -11.85 -7.03
C TYR A 207 24.17 -10.51 -6.43
N MET A 208 22.99 -10.43 -5.82
CA MET A 208 22.65 -9.41 -4.85
C MET A 208 23.27 -9.79 -3.51
N SER A 209 24.14 -8.92 -3.00
CA SER A 209 24.94 -9.19 -1.79
C SER A 209 24.08 -9.12 -0.53
N TYR A 210 23.97 -10.25 0.17
CA TYR A 210 23.25 -10.35 1.44
C TYR A 210 23.87 -9.47 2.52
N SER A 211 25.20 -9.52 2.68
CA SER A 211 25.91 -8.74 3.69
C SER A 211 25.76 -7.23 3.47
N TYR A 212 25.75 -6.79 2.22
CA TYR A 212 25.54 -5.38 1.89
C TYR A 212 24.11 -4.94 2.20
N VAL A 213 23.11 -5.69 1.75
CA VAL A 213 21.69 -5.37 1.97
C VAL A 213 21.33 -5.43 3.45
N ASN A 214 21.84 -6.43 4.18
CA ASN A 214 21.53 -6.62 5.60
C ASN A 214 22.15 -5.53 6.49
N SER A 215 23.35 -5.06 6.17
CA SER A 215 24.07 -4.07 6.99
C SER A 215 23.51 -2.65 6.88
N THR A 216 22.83 -2.31 5.79
CA THR A 216 22.50 -0.93 5.44
C THR A 216 21.03 -0.56 5.67
N SER A 217 20.18 -1.51 6.11
CA SER A 217 18.72 -1.32 6.23
C SER A 217 18.05 -0.77 4.96
N LEU A 218 18.67 -0.97 3.78
CA LEU A 218 18.16 -0.43 2.52
C LEU A 218 16.91 -1.16 2.08
N SER A 219 15.88 -0.40 1.71
CA SER A 219 14.79 -0.88 0.84
C SER A 219 15.03 -0.50 -0.63
N GLU A 220 15.80 0.56 -0.87
CA GLU A 220 16.18 1.03 -2.20
C GLU A 220 17.69 0.84 -2.44
N VAL A 221 18.04 0.19 -3.54
CA VAL A 221 19.41 0.04 -4.02
C VAL A 221 19.77 1.25 -4.88
N THR A 222 20.76 2.02 -4.41
CA THR A 222 21.25 3.21 -5.12
C THR A 222 22.67 3.04 -5.64
N SER A 223 23.42 2.02 -5.20
CA SER A 223 24.82 1.82 -5.59
C SER A 223 25.01 0.45 -6.24
N PRO A 224 25.77 0.34 -7.35
CA PRO A 224 26.09 -0.95 -7.95
C PRO A 224 26.95 -1.85 -7.04
N ALA A 225 27.53 -1.30 -5.96
CA ALA A 225 28.26 -2.07 -4.95
C ALA A 225 27.38 -3.09 -4.18
N THR A 226 26.04 -2.98 -4.26
CA THR A 226 25.13 -3.99 -3.72
C THR A 226 25.19 -5.32 -4.48
N PHE A 227 25.70 -5.30 -5.71
CA PHE A 227 25.90 -6.49 -6.51
C PHE A 227 27.35 -6.97 -6.44
N LEU A 228 27.57 -8.26 -6.67
CA LEU A 228 28.89 -8.83 -6.85
C LEU A 228 28.84 -9.87 -7.96
N ASN A 229 29.97 -10.12 -8.62
CA ASN A 229 30.10 -11.27 -9.51
C ASN A 229 30.90 -12.38 -8.83
N SER A 230 30.57 -13.63 -9.12
CA SER A 230 31.34 -14.80 -8.69
C SER A 230 31.44 -15.83 -9.81
N THR A 231 32.55 -16.57 -9.86
CA THR A 231 32.72 -17.71 -10.77
C THR A 231 32.08 -18.99 -10.23
N SER A 232 31.63 -18.98 -8.97
CA SER A 232 30.91 -20.10 -8.36
C SER A 232 29.43 -20.05 -8.72
N ALA A 233 28.94 -21.13 -9.31
CA ALA A 233 27.54 -21.30 -9.66
C ALA A 233 26.63 -21.31 -8.42
N PRO A 234 25.38 -20.79 -8.54
CA PRO A 234 24.43 -20.85 -7.44
C PRO A 234 23.85 -22.26 -7.30
N THR A 235 23.41 -22.57 -6.08
CA THR A 235 22.62 -23.76 -5.76
C THR A 235 21.19 -23.34 -5.49
N GLN A 236 20.22 -24.15 -5.94
CA GLN A 236 18.82 -23.94 -5.59
C GLN A 236 18.54 -24.43 -4.17
N TYR A 237 17.82 -23.64 -3.39
CA TYR A 237 17.43 -24.01 -2.03
C TYR A 237 15.91 -23.98 -1.84
N ASP A 238 15.31 -25.16 -1.72
CA ASP A 238 13.86 -25.31 -1.51
C ASP A 238 13.38 -24.68 -0.21
N ALA A 239 14.21 -24.72 0.85
CA ALA A 239 13.93 -24.07 2.13
C ALA A 239 13.73 -22.55 2.01
N PHE A 240 14.18 -21.95 0.91
CA PHE A 240 14.01 -20.53 0.60
C PHE A 240 13.08 -20.32 -0.60
N GLY A 241 12.10 -21.20 -0.81
CA GLY A 241 11.13 -21.09 -1.90
C GLY A 241 11.71 -21.34 -3.28
N GLY A 242 12.79 -22.12 -3.38
CA GLY A 242 13.46 -22.45 -4.64
C GLY A 242 14.40 -21.34 -5.14
N THR A 243 14.87 -20.46 -4.25
CA THR A 243 15.79 -19.36 -4.59
C THR A 243 17.20 -19.89 -4.90
N TRP A 244 17.89 -19.24 -5.83
CA TRP A 244 19.26 -19.57 -6.27
C TRP A 244 20.31 -18.76 -5.48
N LEU A 245 21.16 -19.41 -4.68
CA LEU A 245 22.07 -18.75 -3.72
C LEU A 245 23.54 -19.16 -3.89
N SER A 246 24.49 -18.28 -3.54
CA SER A 246 25.94 -18.47 -3.77
C SER A 246 26.60 -19.61 -3.00
N ALA A 247 26.15 -19.90 -1.78
CA ALA A 247 26.56 -21.03 -0.92
C ALA A 247 25.77 -20.96 0.40
N PRO A 248 25.68 -22.07 1.18
CA PRO A 248 25.14 -22.01 2.53
C PRO A 248 25.96 -21.01 3.38
N GLY A 249 25.28 -20.10 4.07
CA GLY A 249 25.90 -19.13 5.01
C GLY A 249 26.22 -17.74 4.45
N THR A 250 26.32 -17.57 3.12
CA THR A 250 26.47 -16.23 2.51
C THR A 250 25.16 -15.69 1.96
N LEU A 251 24.21 -16.56 1.59
CA LEU A 251 22.83 -16.25 1.17
C LEU A 251 22.71 -15.14 0.10
N ASN A 252 23.76 -14.88 -0.69
CA ASN A 252 23.66 -13.93 -1.79
C ASN A 252 22.77 -14.54 -2.86
N GLN A 253 21.77 -13.78 -3.33
CA GLN A 253 20.80 -14.26 -4.31
C GLN A 253 21.28 -13.99 -5.73
N CYS A 254 21.38 -15.03 -6.54
CA CYS A 254 21.78 -14.90 -7.94
C CYS A 254 20.61 -14.35 -8.75
N ILE A 255 20.88 -13.34 -9.57
CA ILE A 255 19.87 -12.62 -10.36
C ILE A 255 20.15 -12.65 -11.87
N MET A 256 21.37 -13.01 -12.27
CA MET A 256 21.82 -13.06 -13.67
C MET A 256 23.12 -13.89 -13.78
N ALA A 257 23.45 -14.34 -14.98
CA ALA A 257 24.80 -14.81 -15.30
C ALA A 257 25.23 -14.25 -16.66
N VAL A 258 26.53 -13.99 -16.80
CA VAL A 258 27.15 -13.52 -18.05
C VAL A 258 28.36 -14.38 -18.40
N TRP A 259 28.56 -14.62 -19.69
CA TRP A 259 29.72 -15.37 -20.18
C TRP A 259 30.84 -14.41 -20.55
N LEU A 260 32.05 -14.65 -20.03
CA LEU A 260 33.24 -13.92 -20.45
C LEU A 260 33.98 -14.73 -21.52
N GLY A 261 34.21 -14.12 -22.68
CA GLY A 261 34.92 -14.75 -23.80
C GLY A 261 36.43 -14.89 -23.57
N ALA A 262 37.16 -15.28 -24.60
CA ALA A 262 38.61 -15.52 -24.53
C ALA A 262 39.42 -14.28 -24.10
N GLY A 263 38.93 -13.06 -24.37
CA GLY A 263 39.55 -11.80 -23.94
C GLY A 263 39.14 -11.34 -22.54
N SER A 264 38.50 -12.19 -21.73
CA SER A 264 37.86 -11.82 -20.44
C SER A 264 36.79 -10.73 -20.55
N GLY A 265 36.34 -10.41 -21.77
CA GLY A 265 35.27 -9.46 -22.02
C GLY A 265 33.91 -10.13 -21.86
N VAL A 266 32.95 -9.42 -21.25
CA VAL A 266 31.54 -9.80 -21.24
C VAL A 266 31.10 -10.01 -22.69
N SER A 267 30.61 -11.20 -23.01
CA SER A 267 29.99 -11.45 -24.31
C SER A 267 28.73 -10.63 -24.43
N GLU A 268 28.55 -9.94 -25.55
CA GLU A 268 27.36 -9.15 -25.82
C GLU A 268 26.08 -10.01 -25.76
N PHE A 269 25.03 -9.46 -25.14
CA PHE A 269 23.76 -10.13 -24.93
C PHE A 269 22.61 -9.13 -24.84
N SER A 270 21.38 -9.64 -24.96
CA SER A 270 20.13 -8.89 -24.76
C SER A 270 19.20 -9.64 -23.81
N HIS A 271 18.64 -8.93 -22.84
CA HIS A 271 17.63 -9.44 -21.90
C HIS A 271 16.62 -8.35 -21.52
N ASP A 272 15.35 -8.59 -21.77
CA ASP A 272 14.25 -7.63 -21.62
C ASP A 272 13.54 -7.69 -20.25
N GLY A 273 14.06 -8.50 -19.32
CA GLY A 273 13.40 -8.77 -18.04
C GLY A 273 12.47 -10.00 -18.07
N GLY A 274 12.37 -10.69 -19.21
CA GLY A 274 11.71 -11.99 -19.34
C GLY A 274 12.57 -13.16 -18.86
N ASP A 275 12.31 -14.36 -19.40
CA ASP A 275 13.08 -15.57 -19.07
C ASP A 275 14.22 -15.87 -20.02
N TYR A 276 14.30 -15.19 -21.16
CA TYR A 276 15.24 -15.51 -22.23
C TYR A 276 16.39 -14.51 -22.31
N VAL A 277 17.62 -15.03 -22.29
CA VAL A 277 18.83 -14.25 -22.55
C VAL A 277 19.38 -14.66 -23.91
N LEU A 278 19.41 -13.71 -24.85
CA LEU A 278 19.94 -13.90 -26.20
C LEU A 278 21.40 -13.45 -26.26
N PHE A 279 22.30 -14.29 -26.76
CA PHE A 279 23.65 -13.84 -27.11
C PHE A 279 23.62 -13.04 -28.41
N ALA A 280 24.43 -11.98 -28.50
CA ALA A 280 24.62 -11.27 -29.76
C ALA A 280 25.30 -12.15 -30.82
N GLU A 281 26.22 -13.02 -30.37
CA GLU A 281 26.92 -13.99 -31.20
C GLU A 281 26.64 -15.42 -30.74
N LYS A 282 26.31 -16.28 -31.69
CA LYS A 282 26.08 -17.70 -31.46
C LYS A 282 27.33 -18.38 -30.90
N LYS A 283 27.19 -19.16 -29.82
CA LYS A 283 28.32 -19.87 -29.18
C LYS A 283 28.46 -21.26 -29.78
N PRO A 284 29.58 -21.61 -30.43
CA PRO A 284 29.74 -22.91 -31.08
C PRO A 284 29.79 -24.04 -30.06
N ILE A 285 29.07 -25.12 -30.34
CA ILE A 285 29.10 -26.38 -29.57
C ILE A 285 29.98 -27.36 -30.34
N SER A 286 29.51 -27.84 -31.49
CA SER A 286 30.27 -28.71 -32.39
C SER A 286 30.30 -28.12 -33.80
N GLN A 287 31.42 -28.31 -34.49
CA GLN A 287 31.58 -27.86 -35.88
C GLN A 287 32.02 -29.04 -36.74
N GLY A 288 31.24 -29.36 -37.77
CA GLY A 288 31.63 -30.33 -38.78
C GLY A 288 31.65 -31.78 -38.28
N ALA A 289 30.92 -32.11 -37.21
CA ALA A 289 30.96 -33.43 -36.60
C ALA A 289 29.99 -34.41 -37.28
N ASP A 290 30.44 -35.66 -37.35
CA ASP A 290 29.78 -36.80 -37.96
C ASP A 290 28.92 -37.55 -36.92
N TYR A 291 27.58 -37.49 -37.04
CA TYR A 291 26.63 -38.04 -36.05
C TYR A 291 25.65 -39.08 -36.66
N TYR A 292 26.14 -40.03 -37.43
CA TYR A 292 25.29 -40.92 -38.23
C TYR A 292 24.67 -42.06 -37.43
N ASN A 293 23.33 -42.16 -37.45
CA ASN A 293 22.54 -43.29 -36.90
C ASN A 293 22.95 -43.77 -35.50
N VAL A 294 23.63 -42.91 -34.74
CA VAL A 294 24.12 -43.17 -33.40
C VAL A 294 23.93 -41.89 -32.61
N TRP A 295 23.21 -42.01 -31.50
CA TRP A 295 23.10 -40.95 -30.52
C TRP A 295 24.45 -40.66 -29.91
N THR A 296 24.90 -39.43 -30.03
CA THR A 296 26.21 -38.99 -29.56
C THR A 296 26.06 -37.73 -28.75
N ASP A 297 26.70 -37.68 -27.59
CA ASP A 297 26.81 -36.49 -26.77
C ASP A 297 27.44 -35.34 -27.57
N THR A 298 26.86 -34.15 -27.44
CA THR A 298 27.55 -32.93 -27.83
C THR A 298 28.70 -32.63 -26.88
N SER A 299 29.61 -31.75 -27.30
CA SER A 299 30.37 -30.95 -26.35
C SER A 299 29.40 -30.16 -25.44
N GLY A 300 29.87 -29.74 -24.27
CA GLY A 300 29.03 -28.97 -23.34
C GLY A 300 28.44 -27.73 -24.01
N ILE A 301 27.14 -27.52 -23.82
CA ILE A 301 26.39 -26.37 -24.32
C ILE A 301 26.79 -25.16 -23.46
N THR A 302 26.99 -24.01 -24.10
CA THR A 302 27.40 -22.77 -23.40
C THR A 302 26.19 -22.09 -22.75
N ILE A 303 25.73 -22.62 -21.62
CA ILE A 303 24.68 -22.02 -20.76
C ILE A 303 25.12 -21.97 -19.29
N PRO A 304 24.54 -21.12 -18.42
CA PRO A 304 24.89 -21.09 -17.01
C PRO A 304 24.54 -22.41 -16.31
N ALA A 305 25.30 -22.80 -15.27
CA ALA A 305 25.12 -24.09 -14.60
C ALA A 305 23.72 -24.30 -13.97
N PHE A 306 23.01 -23.21 -13.66
CA PHE A 306 21.63 -23.26 -13.16
C PHE A 306 20.58 -23.44 -14.27
N SER A 307 20.92 -23.14 -15.53
CA SER A 307 20.00 -23.26 -16.65
C SER A 307 19.95 -24.70 -17.16
N ARG A 308 18.77 -25.13 -17.59
CA ARG A 308 18.50 -26.45 -18.19
C ARG A 308 17.88 -26.34 -19.58
N VAL A 309 17.70 -25.13 -20.08
CA VAL A 309 16.99 -24.88 -21.32
C VAL A 309 17.80 -23.88 -22.14
N ALA A 310 18.09 -24.25 -23.37
CA ALA A 310 18.85 -23.44 -24.31
C ALA A 310 18.04 -23.23 -25.59
N GLU A 311 18.18 -22.06 -26.20
CA GLU A 311 17.80 -21.86 -27.60
C GLU A 311 19.00 -22.20 -28.46
N MET A 312 18.81 -23.08 -29.45
CA MET A 312 19.89 -23.58 -30.29
C MET A 312 19.59 -23.40 -31.77
N SER A 313 20.64 -23.06 -32.51
CA SER A 313 20.67 -23.13 -33.96
C SER A 313 21.42 -24.39 -34.39
N ALA A 314 20.89 -25.07 -35.39
CA ALA A 314 21.55 -26.18 -36.03
C ALA A 314 21.63 -25.96 -37.54
N TRP A 315 22.74 -26.42 -38.12
CA TRP A 315 22.93 -26.51 -39.55
C TRP A 315 23.46 -27.90 -39.89
N ALA A 316 22.74 -28.62 -40.73
CA ALA A 316 23.19 -29.87 -41.32
C ALA A 316 23.55 -29.67 -42.80
N THR A 317 24.65 -30.29 -43.21
CA THR A 317 25.05 -30.40 -44.61
C THR A 317 25.13 -31.89 -44.94
N GLY A 318 24.80 -32.30 -46.16
CA GLY A 318 24.83 -33.71 -46.49
C GLY A 318 24.47 -34.02 -47.93
N ASN A 319 25.08 -35.08 -48.49
CA ASN A 319 24.71 -35.63 -49.79
C ASN A 319 24.01 -36.97 -49.63
N ALA A 320 22.79 -36.91 -49.08
CA ALA A 320 21.94 -38.08 -48.89
C ALA A 320 21.00 -38.27 -50.10
N ALA A 321 20.91 -39.51 -50.58
CA ALA A 321 19.95 -39.92 -51.61
C ALA A 321 18.50 -40.05 -51.05
N GLN A 322 18.35 -39.98 -49.73
CA GLN A 322 17.08 -40.10 -49.01
C GLN A 322 16.86 -38.86 -48.13
N GLU A 323 15.59 -38.57 -47.83
CA GLU A 323 15.22 -37.52 -46.88
C GLU A 323 15.87 -37.78 -45.52
N THR A 324 16.75 -36.86 -45.13
CA THR A 324 17.54 -36.92 -43.90
C THR A 324 17.21 -35.71 -43.04
N TYR A 325 17.28 -35.85 -41.72
CA TYR A 325 17.13 -34.76 -40.77
C TYR A 325 17.99 -35.03 -39.53
N ALA A 326 18.31 -33.97 -38.79
CA ALA A 326 18.95 -34.11 -37.50
C ALA A 326 17.88 -34.23 -36.41
N LEU A 327 18.19 -35.03 -35.39
CA LEU A 327 17.42 -35.22 -34.18
C LEU A 327 18.25 -34.81 -32.96
N TRP A 328 17.57 -34.38 -31.90
CA TRP A 328 18.15 -34.17 -30.57
C TRP A 328 17.33 -34.87 -29.49
N ARG A 329 17.95 -35.15 -28.35
CA ARG A 329 17.26 -35.54 -27.11
C ARG A 329 18.08 -35.16 -25.88
N THR A 330 17.46 -35.18 -24.71
CA THR A 330 18.17 -34.95 -23.44
C THR A 330 19.22 -36.03 -23.22
N ASN A 331 20.41 -35.63 -22.78
CA ASN A 331 21.52 -36.54 -22.49
C ASN A 331 21.12 -37.67 -21.52
N GLY A 332 21.60 -38.89 -21.78
CA GLY A 332 21.32 -40.08 -20.98
C GLY A 332 19.94 -40.72 -21.21
N THR A 333 19.15 -40.21 -22.16
CA THR A 333 17.84 -40.80 -22.49
C THR A 333 18.00 -42.14 -23.21
N THR A 334 17.27 -43.17 -22.80
CA THR A 334 17.25 -44.47 -23.46
C THR A 334 16.18 -44.54 -24.55
N GLY A 335 16.40 -45.35 -25.60
CA GLY A 335 15.46 -45.54 -26.71
C GLY A 335 15.98 -45.05 -28.05
N THR A 336 15.12 -45.04 -29.06
CA THR A 336 15.47 -44.66 -30.45
C THR A 336 14.86 -43.33 -30.89
N SER A 337 13.88 -42.82 -30.15
CA SER A 337 13.16 -41.58 -30.48
C SER A 337 13.93 -40.32 -30.04
N GLY A 338 13.69 -39.22 -30.75
CA GLY A 338 14.12 -37.89 -30.38
C GLY A 338 13.26 -36.82 -31.06
N HIS A 339 13.65 -35.56 -30.88
CA HIS A 339 12.98 -34.40 -31.42
C HIS A 339 13.73 -33.86 -32.64
N GLN A 340 12.99 -33.43 -33.65
CA GLN A 340 13.60 -32.88 -34.87
C GLN A 340 14.32 -31.57 -34.58
N LEU A 341 15.56 -31.48 -35.07
CA LEU A 341 16.47 -30.36 -34.89
C LEU A 341 16.59 -29.49 -36.15
N THR A 342 16.51 -30.10 -37.33
CA THR A 342 16.56 -29.42 -38.64
C THR A 342 15.38 -29.84 -39.52
N GLY A 343 15.07 -29.06 -40.55
CA GLY A 343 14.20 -29.54 -41.64
C GLY A 343 14.78 -30.77 -42.37
N TYR A 344 13.97 -31.37 -43.25
CA TYR A 344 14.40 -32.46 -44.12
C TYR A 344 15.37 -31.94 -45.21
N PHE A 345 16.39 -32.71 -45.54
CA PHE A 345 17.33 -32.44 -46.64
C PHE A 345 17.69 -33.71 -47.42
N SER A 346 17.96 -33.55 -48.72
CA SER A 346 18.49 -34.57 -49.64
C SER A 346 19.30 -33.88 -50.76
N ASN A 347 20.18 -34.61 -51.44
CA ASN A 347 20.91 -34.15 -52.65
C ASN A 347 21.74 -32.85 -52.50
N ALA A 348 22.72 -32.82 -51.57
CA ALA A 348 23.65 -31.70 -51.36
C ALA A 348 22.97 -30.38 -50.93
N VAL A 349 21.86 -30.50 -50.20
CA VAL A 349 21.09 -29.36 -49.68
C VAL A 349 21.43 -29.09 -48.22
N TYR A 350 21.39 -27.82 -47.85
CA TYR A 350 21.52 -27.34 -46.48
C TYR A 350 20.17 -27.37 -45.78
N ALA A 351 20.12 -27.91 -44.56
CA ALA A 351 18.99 -27.74 -43.66
C ALA A 351 19.40 -26.99 -42.40
N SER A 352 18.60 -26.01 -42.00
CA SER A 352 18.75 -25.31 -40.73
C SER A 352 17.52 -25.46 -39.87
N GLY A 353 17.69 -25.26 -38.57
CA GLY A 353 16.59 -25.19 -37.62
C GLY A 353 16.99 -24.41 -36.38
N ASN A 354 15.99 -23.79 -35.76
CA ASN A 354 16.07 -23.21 -34.43
C ASN A 354 15.14 -23.99 -33.52
N VAL A 355 15.66 -24.48 -32.41
CA VAL A 355 14.88 -25.25 -31.46
C VAL A 355 15.31 -24.96 -30.04
N ARG A 356 14.33 -24.97 -29.15
CA ARG A 356 14.55 -25.01 -27.73
C ARG A 356 14.88 -26.43 -27.30
N VAL A 357 16.04 -26.62 -26.67
CA VAL A 357 16.47 -27.91 -26.14
C VAL A 357 16.45 -27.91 -24.62
N ILE A 358 16.41 -29.11 -24.05
CA ILE A 358 16.51 -29.36 -22.61
C ILE A 358 17.79 -30.16 -22.35
N THR A 359 18.60 -29.71 -21.40
CA THR A 359 19.84 -30.36 -20.99
C THR A 359 19.69 -30.98 -19.60
N ASP A 360 20.56 -31.93 -19.30
CA ASP A 360 20.76 -32.41 -17.93
C ASP A 360 21.76 -31.53 -17.16
N SER A 361 22.23 -32.02 -16.01
CA SER A 361 23.25 -31.34 -15.19
C SER A 361 24.64 -31.32 -15.82
N SER A 362 24.91 -32.15 -16.83
CA SER A 362 26.15 -32.12 -17.59
C SER A 362 26.15 -31.05 -18.68
N GLN A 363 25.01 -30.36 -18.88
CA GLN A 363 24.78 -29.34 -19.90
C GLN A 363 25.04 -29.86 -21.32
N LYS A 364 24.65 -31.10 -21.58
CA LYS A 364 24.76 -31.74 -22.89
C LYS A 364 23.38 -32.12 -23.42
N ILE A 365 23.33 -32.31 -24.72
CA ILE A 365 22.28 -33.06 -25.40
C ILE A 365 22.93 -34.19 -26.19
N GLU A 366 22.12 -35.16 -26.59
CA GLU A 366 22.52 -36.14 -27.59
C GLU A 366 21.93 -35.75 -28.94
N VAL A 367 22.71 -35.93 -30.00
CA VAL A 367 22.30 -35.65 -31.38
C VAL A 367 22.55 -36.83 -32.30
N MET A 368 21.81 -36.89 -33.40
CA MET A 368 21.92 -37.91 -34.42
C MET A 368 21.39 -37.38 -35.78
N ILE A 369 21.95 -37.86 -36.88
CA ILE A 369 21.46 -37.66 -38.25
C ILE A 369 20.87 -38.99 -38.76
N THR A 370 19.65 -38.96 -39.31
CA THR A 370 18.83 -40.15 -39.64
C THR A 370 19.13 -40.83 -40.99
N SER A 371 20.28 -40.55 -41.63
CA SER A 371 20.51 -40.98 -43.02
C SER A 371 20.80 -42.48 -43.18
N GLY A 372 20.27 -43.11 -44.24
CA GLY A 372 20.59 -44.49 -44.62
C GLY A 372 21.93 -44.71 -45.35
N ALA A 373 22.70 -43.66 -45.68
CA ALA A 373 23.96 -43.79 -46.44
C ALA A 373 25.09 -42.91 -45.86
N ALA A 374 26.29 -43.48 -45.75
CA ALA A 374 27.50 -42.91 -45.11
C ALA A 374 28.20 -41.80 -45.93
N ASN A 375 27.45 -40.99 -46.67
CA ASN A 375 28.02 -39.82 -47.33
C ASN A 375 28.15 -38.68 -46.31
N VAL A 376 29.16 -37.83 -46.47
CA VAL A 376 29.55 -36.73 -45.54
C VAL A 376 28.34 -35.87 -45.14
N ASN A 377 27.72 -36.18 -44.01
CA ASN A 377 26.71 -35.39 -43.32
C ASN A 377 27.31 -34.77 -42.05
N GLN A 378 27.58 -33.48 -42.12
CA GLN A 378 28.12 -32.72 -41.00
C GLN A 378 27.00 -31.97 -40.27
N LEU A 379 27.02 -32.01 -38.95
CA LEU A 379 26.19 -31.17 -38.10
C LEU A 379 27.03 -30.07 -37.46
N TYR A 380 26.50 -28.86 -37.52
CA TYR A 380 27.03 -27.68 -36.84
C TYR A 380 25.97 -27.20 -35.85
N LEU A 381 26.40 -27.00 -34.61
CA LEU A 381 25.52 -26.63 -33.50
C LEU A 381 26.03 -25.37 -32.83
N TRP A 382 25.10 -24.48 -32.50
CA TRP A 382 25.39 -23.31 -31.70
C TRP A 382 24.32 -23.07 -30.64
N THR A 383 24.74 -22.48 -29.52
CA THR A 383 23.85 -21.89 -28.52
C THR A 383 23.55 -20.44 -28.90
N ASP A 384 22.28 -20.12 -29.11
CA ASP A 384 21.81 -18.76 -29.40
C ASP A 384 21.53 -18.01 -28.10
N GLY A 385 21.03 -18.72 -27.08
CA GLY A 385 20.69 -18.13 -25.79
C GLY A 385 20.28 -19.18 -24.77
N TRP A 386 19.86 -18.73 -23.60
CA TRP A 386 19.48 -19.60 -22.49
C TRP A 386 18.29 -19.04 -21.72
N TYR A 387 17.61 -19.91 -20.97
CA TYR A 387 16.46 -19.52 -20.17
C TYR A 387 16.75 -19.58 -18.68
N PHE A 388 16.20 -18.63 -17.94
CA PHE A 388 16.17 -18.66 -16.49
C PHE A 388 15.33 -19.84 -15.98
N PRO A 389 15.76 -20.51 -14.90
CA PRO A 389 14.92 -21.46 -14.21
C PRO A 389 13.81 -20.73 -13.43
N GLN A 390 12.75 -21.46 -13.10
CA GLN A 390 11.72 -20.95 -12.21
C GLN A 390 12.32 -20.60 -10.84
N GLY A 391 11.88 -19.49 -10.24
CA GLY A 391 12.32 -19.05 -8.91
C GLY A 391 13.56 -18.14 -8.88
N MET A 392 14.06 -17.71 -10.05
CA MET A 392 15.20 -16.79 -10.18
C MET A 392 14.80 -15.35 -10.50
#